data_AF-A0AAV2Q654-F1
#
_entry.id   AF-A0AAV2Q654-F1
#
_cell.length_a   1.000
_cell.length_b   1.000
_cell.length_c   1.000
_cell.angle_alpha   90.00
_cell.angle_beta   90.00
_cell.angle_gamma   90.00
#
_symmetry.space_group_name_H-M   'P 1'
#
loop_
_entity.id
_entity.type
_entity.pdbx_description
1 polymer ?
#
loop_
_entity_poly.entity_id
_entity_poly.type
_entity_poly.pdbx_seq_one_letter_code
_entity_poly.pdbx_strand_id
1 'polypeptide(L)'
;MGEYATLFALHKIYEVSSVILPIIKQRLSCFPNLTLPDIPKSYERADWTPVKNIGKIYNYAPIELAAAGLLGPKLFVMREYPFEIQLFHAVREDVVKQFAFSPEIQRQANDHINKILEILKIADQSLNNNDKEMISHQGLFNDTSQMSELDVTIIGFHIRRTDYANHTKNMFGATLPESAYFNQALEYYRKKHKRPIFIVASDDYDYVKTKL
;
A
#
# COMPACT_ATOMS: atom_id res chain seq x y z
N MET A 1 1.48 -8.51 6.49
CA MET A 1 2.59 -7.57 6.19
C MET A 1 3.31 -7.14 7.44
N GLY A 2 2.65 -6.52 8.43
CA GLY A 2 3.33 -6.00 9.62
C GLY A 2 4.05 -7.03 10.50
N GLU A 3 3.50 -8.24 10.64
CA GLU A 3 4.18 -9.33 11.35
C GLU A 3 5.51 -9.70 10.69
N TYR A 4 5.50 -9.88 9.36
CA TYR A 4 6.70 -10.09 8.57
C TYR A 4 7.69 -8.93 8.71
N ALA A 5 7.21 -7.68 8.57
CA ALA A 5 8.05 -6.48 8.65
C ALA A 5 8.70 -6.34 10.03
N THR A 6 7.99 -6.71 11.09
CA THR A 6 8.51 -6.73 12.46
C THR A 6 9.65 -7.73 12.59
N LEU A 7 9.43 -8.98 12.18
CA LEU A 7 10.47 -10.01 12.24
C LEU A 7 11.68 -9.66 11.36
N PHE A 8 11.43 -9.08 10.18
CA PHE A 8 12.50 -8.63 9.28
C PHE A 8 13.29 -7.46 9.89
N ALA A 9 12.63 -6.52 10.56
CA ALA A 9 13.31 -5.44 11.25
C ALA A 9 14.17 -5.95 12.42
N LEU A 10 13.65 -6.89 13.23
CA LEU A 10 14.43 -7.51 14.31
C LEU A 10 15.66 -8.24 13.76
N HIS A 11 15.49 -9.01 12.68
CA HIS A 11 16.59 -9.68 11.99
C HIS A 11 17.69 -8.72 11.57
N LYS A 12 17.31 -7.56 11.02
CA LYS A 12 18.24 -6.55 10.53
C LYS A 12 18.89 -5.72 11.63
N ILE A 13 18.13 -5.32 12.65
CA ILE A 13 18.60 -4.41 13.71
C ILE A 13 19.50 -5.16 14.70
N TYR A 14 19.13 -6.39 15.07
CA TYR A 14 19.82 -7.15 16.11
C TYR A 14 20.67 -8.30 15.57
N GLU A 15 20.76 -8.44 14.24
CA GLU A 15 21.49 -9.52 13.56
C GLU A 15 21.07 -10.94 14.01
N VAL A 16 19.82 -11.08 14.47
CA VAL A 16 19.26 -12.37 14.92
C VAL A 16 18.63 -13.14 13.78
N SER A 17 18.69 -14.47 13.84
CA SER A 17 17.93 -15.32 12.92
C SER A 17 16.43 -15.17 13.16
N SER A 18 15.67 -14.85 12.11
CA SER A 18 14.20 -14.77 12.16
C SER A 18 13.57 -15.72 11.14
N VAL A 19 12.49 -16.36 11.54
CA VAL A 19 11.75 -17.34 10.73
C VAL A 19 10.26 -16.99 10.74
N ILE A 20 9.55 -17.39 9.70
CA ILE A 20 8.11 -17.15 9.56
C ILE A 20 7.33 -18.44 9.38
N LEU A 21 6.04 -18.41 9.73
CA LEU A 21 5.13 -19.50 9.41
C LEU A 21 4.90 -19.55 7.88
N PRO A 22 4.83 -20.75 7.26
CA PRO A 22 4.59 -20.87 5.81
C PRO A 22 3.33 -20.15 5.32
N ILE A 23 2.29 -20.09 6.16
CA ILE A 23 1.04 -19.36 5.86
C ILE A 23 1.26 -17.86 5.61
N ILE A 24 2.29 -17.26 6.23
CA ILE A 24 2.63 -15.85 6.04
C ILE A 24 3.13 -15.64 4.60
N LYS A 25 4.03 -16.49 4.11
CA LYS A 25 4.49 -16.43 2.70
C LYS A 25 3.34 -16.67 1.73
N GLN A 26 2.48 -17.64 2.01
CA GLN A 26 1.31 -17.91 1.15
C GLN A 26 0.39 -16.69 1.02
N ARG A 27 0.08 -16.03 2.14
CA ARG A 27 -0.75 -14.81 2.18
C ARG A 27 -0.09 -13.60 1.53
N LEU A 28 1.25 -13.58 1.48
CA LEU A 28 2.05 -12.48 0.93
C LEU A 28 2.68 -12.85 -0.42
N SER A 29 2.10 -13.82 -1.13
CA SER A 29 2.62 -14.37 -2.39
C SER A 29 2.72 -13.35 -3.53
N CYS A 30 2.02 -12.22 -3.42
CA CYS A 30 2.14 -11.09 -4.36
C CYS A 30 3.47 -10.33 -4.26
N PHE A 31 4.27 -10.58 -3.21
CA PHE A 31 5.59 -10.00 -2.99
C PHE A 31 6.66 -11.07 -3.20
N PRO A 32 7.31 -11.15 -4.39
CA PRO A 32 8.28 -12.20 -4.68
C PRO A 32 9.60 -12.04 -3.92
N ASN A 33 9.88 -10.85 -3.38
CA ASN A 33 11.17 -10.49 -2.79
C ASN A 33 11.29 -10.85 -1.29
N LEU A 34 10.34 -11.59 -0.73
CA LEU A 34 10.37 -11.96 0.69
C LEU A 34 11.50 -12.95 0.97
N THR A 35 12.45 -12.52 1.81
CA THR A 35 13.69 -13.27 2.10
C THR A 35 13.65 -14.13 3.36
N LEU A 36 12.84 -13.78 4.37
CA LEU A 36 12.79 -14.55 5.62
C LEU A 36 12.48 -16.05 5.38
N PRO A 37 13.26 -16.96 5.96
CA PRO A 37 13.07 -18.39 5.81
C PRO A 37 11.81 -18.88 6.55
N ASP A 38 11.29 -20.02 6.09
CA ASP A 38 10.22 -20.70 6.82
C ASP A 38 10.77 -21.33 8.11
N ILE A 39 9.92 -21.41 9.12
CA ILE A 39 10.24 -22.11 10.34
C ILE A 39 10.57 -23.59 10.06
N PRO A 40 11.56 -24.19 10.74
CA PRO A 40 11.92 -25.60 10.52
C PRO A 40 10.76 -26.55 10.78
N LYS A 41 10.75 -27.70 10.10
CA LYS A 41 9.71 -28.73 10.28
C LYS A 41 9.71 -29.34 11.69
N SER A 42 10.86 -29.38 12.35
CA SER A 42 11.03 -29.84 13.73
C SER A 42 10.64 -28.78 14.77
N TYR A 43 9.70 -27.90 14.43
CA TYR A 43 9.28 -26.81 15.30
C TYR A 43 8.42 -27.35 16.46
N GLU A 44 8.95 -27.26 17.67
CA GLU A 44 8.20 -27.45 18.90
C GLU A 44 8.02 -26.10 19.61
N ARG A 45 6.76 -25.63 19.67
CA ARG A 45 6.44 -24.32 20.26
C ARG A 45 6.83 -24.23 21.75
N ALA A 46 6.84 -25.35 22.47
CA ALA A 46 7.17 -25.41 23.89
C ALA A 46 8.61 -24.94 24.18
N ASP A 47 9.51 -25.07 23.20
CA ASP A 47 10.92 -24.68 23.34
C ASP A 47 11.16 -23.17 23.21
N TRP A 48 10.15 -22.42 22.77
CA TRP A 48 10.28 -21.01 22.44
C TRP A 48 9.72 -20.12 23.55
N THR A 49 10.53 -19.16 24.00
CA THR A 49 10.13 -18.22 25.04
C THR A 49 9.18 -17.16 24.45
N PRO A 50 7.96 -16.98 24.97
CA PRO A 50 7.08 -15.92 24.50
C PRO A 50 7.67 -14.54 24.79
N VAL A 51 7.69 -13.67 23.78
CA VAL A 51 8.01 -12.25 23.98
C VAL A 51 6.82 -11.62 24.68
N LYS A 52 7.04 -11.10 25.89
CA LYS A 52 5.99 -10.46 26.68
C LYS A 52 5.64 -9.10 26.08
N ASN A 53 4.38 -8.71 26.17
CA ASN A 53 3.88 -7.38 25.85
C ASN A 53 3.48 -6.64 27.13
N ILE A 54 3.65 -5.33 27.12
CA ILE A 54 3.07 -4.41 28.10
C ILE A 54 2.03 -3.58 27.35
N GLY A 55 0.76 -3.90 27.54
CA GLY A 55 -0.32 -3.35 26.71
C GLY A 55 -0.19 -3.81 25.26
N LYS A 56 -0.04 -2.85 24.33
CA LYS A 56 0.07 -3.12 22.89
C LYS A 56 1.50 -3.20 22.37
N ILE A 57 2.50 -3.01 23.23
CA ILE A 57 3.91 -2.91 22.84
C ILE A 57 4.65 -4.14 23.34
N TYR A 58 5.40 -4.79 22.45
CA TYR A 58 6.27 -5.90 22.81
C TYR A 58 7.53 -5.40 23.56
N ASN A 59 7.92 -6.13 24.60
CA ASN A 59 9.17 -5.88 25.31
C ASN A 59 10.31 -6.66 24.62
N TYR A 60 11.16 -5.93 23.91
CA TYR A 60 12.28 -6.47 23.15
C TYR A 60 13.56 -6.68 23.97
N ALA A 61 13.64 -6.18 25.21
CA ALA A 61 14.84 -6.30 26.03
C ALA A 61 15.38 -7.75 26.13
N PRO A 62 14.53 -8.81 26.26
CA PRO A 62 15.04 -10.18 26.25
C PRO A 62 15.70 -10.58 24.92
N ILE A 63 15.19 -10.10 23.78
CA ILE A 63 15.77 -10.35 22.47
C ILE A 63 17.10 -9.60 22.34
N GLU A 64 17.15 -8.34 22.77
CA GLU A 64 18.36 -7.50 22.78
C GLU A 64 19.48 -8.14 23.61
N LEU A 65 19.16 -8.58 24.84
CA LEU A 65 20.10 -9.26 25.72
C LEU A 65 20.60 -10.58 25.13
N ALA A 66 19.72 -11.34 24.47
CA ALA A 66 20.12 -12.57 23.79
C ALA A 66 21.02 -12.30 22.58
N ALA A 67 20.69 -11.28 21.77
CA ALA A 67 21.51 -10.83 20.65
C ALA A 67 22.90 -10.36 21.10
N ALA A 68 22.97 -9.68 22.25
CA ALA A 68 24.23 -9.28 22.89
C ALA A 68 25.02 -10.46 23.51
N GLY A 69 24.53 -11.70 23.40
CA GLY A 69 25.17 -12.90 23.94
C GLY A 69 25.00 -13.09 25.46
N LEU A 70 24.24 -12.22 26.13
CA LEU A 70 24.07 -12.23 27.59
C LEU A 70 23.10 -13.32 28.09
N LEU A 71 22.31 -13.90 27.19
CA LEU A 71 21.35 -14.98 27.51
C LEU A 71 21.67 -16.30 26.79
N GLY A 72 22.78 -16.37 26.04
CA GLY A 72 23.10 -17.51 25.18
C GLY A 72 22.12 -17.67 24.00
N PRO A 73 22.23 -18.78 23.22
CA PRO A 73 21.30 -19.06 22.13
C PRO A 73 19.91 -19.31 22.71
N LYS A 74 18.97 -18.40 22.43
CA LYS A 74 17.60 -18.46 22.95
C LYS A 74 16.59 -18.20 21.85
N LEU A 75 15.53 -19.01 21.84
CA LEU A 75 14.45 -18.93 20.87
C LEU A 75 13.29 -18.12 21.44
N PHE A 76 12.76 -17.20 20.63
CA PHE A 76 11.69 -16.29 21.03
C PHE A 76 10.50 -16.37 20.07
N VAL A 77 9.29 -16.46 20.61
CA VAL A 77 8.05 -16.47 19.82
C VAL A 77 7.23 -15.22 20.11
N MET A 78 6.89 -14.49 19.06
CA MET A 78 5.87 -13.44 19.09
C MET A 78 4.51 -14.07 18.80
N ARG A 79 3.48 -13.63 19.52
CA ARG A 79 2.11 -14.13 19.36
C ARG A 79 1.23 -13.05 18.73
N GLU A 80 -0.03 -13.39 18.41
CA GLU A 80 -1.00 -12.41 17.89
C GLU A 80 -0.56 -11.74 16.56
N TYR A 81 -0.64 -10.41 16.48
CA TYR A 81 -0.39 -9.63 15.27
C TYR A 81 0.67 -8.53 15.55
N PRO A 82 1.95 -8.91 15.69
CA PRO A 82 2.99 -7.92 15.98
C PRO A 82 3.09 -6.90 14.84
N PHE A 83 3.14 -5.62 15.21
CA PHE A 83 3.13 -4.50 14.28
C PHE A 83 3.96 -3.34 14.84
N GLU A 84 5.28 -3.51 14.86
CA GLU A 84 6.18 -2.52 15.47
C GLU A 84 6.63 -1.47 14.48
N ILE A 85 5.73 -0.54 14.16
CA ILE A 85 6.00 0.54 13.20
C ILE A 85 7.26 1.35 13.56
N GLN A 86 7.58 1.48 14.85
CA GLN A 86 8.76 2.18 15.33
C GLN A 86 10.08 1.54 14.88
N LEU A 87 10.10 0.22 14.65
CA LEU A 87 11.29 -0.48 14.16
C LEU A 87 11.49 -0.29 12.66
N PHE A 88 10.42 -0.07 11.90
CA PHE A 88 10.47 -0.07 10.43
C PHE A 88 11.25 1.11 9.88
N HIS A 89 11.31 2.24 10.60
CA HIS A 89 12.01 3.43 10.13
C HIS A 89 13.51 3.17 9.94
N ALA A 90 14.15 2.47 10.88
CA ALA A 90 15.58 2.17 10.84
C ALA A 90 15.97 1.28 9.64
N VAL A 91 15.04 0.48 9.14
CA VAL A 91 15.26 -0.49 8.05
C VAL A 91 14.36 -0.23 6.85
N ARG A 92 13.88 1.00 6.70
CA ARG A 92 12.80 1.37 5.77
C ARG A 92 13.10 0.96 4.33
N GLU A 93 14.30 1.24 3.85
CA GLU A 93 14.69 0.93 2.46
C GLU A 93 14.64 -0.57 2.18
N ASP A 94 15.11 -1.38 3.13
CA ASP A 94 15.10 -2.83 3.00
C ASP A 94 13.68 -3.39 3.10
N VAL A 95 12.86 -2.87 4.03
CA VAL A 95 11.44 -3.24 4.14
C VAL A 95 10.69 -2.95 2.84
N VAL A 96 10.90 -1.78 2.22
CA VAL A 96 10.28 -1.43 0.94
C VAL A 96 10.69 -2.41 -0.18
N LYS A 97 11.95 -2.85 -0.21
CA LYS A 97 12.41 -3.86 -1.19
C LYS A 97 11.73 -5.22 -1.00
N GLN A 98 11.47 -5.63 0.25
CA GLN A 98 10.76 -6.88 0.56
C GLN A 98 9.32 -6.86 0.02
N PHE A 99 8.64 -5.72 0.14
CA PHE A 99 7.23 -5.55 -0.26
C PHE A 99 7.05 -4.92 -1.65
N ALA A 100 8.01 -5.10 -2.55
CA ALA A 100 7.82 -4.77 -3.95
C ALA A 100 6.85 -5.77 -4.59
N PHE A 101 5.79 -5.27 -5.25
CA PHE A 101 4.84 -6.12 -5.97
C PHE A 101 5.51 -6.90 -7.09
N SER A 102 4.95 -8.06 -7.45
CA SER A 102 5.43 -8.82 -8.61
C SER A 102 5.37 -8.01 -9.91
N PRO A 103 6.28 -8.25 -10.87
CA PRO A 103 6.25 -7.57 -12.18
C PRO A 103 4.90 -7.73 -12.90
N GLU A 104 4.22 -8.85 -12.68
CA GLU A 104 2.88 -9.12 -13.20
C GLU A 104 1.84 -8.12 -12.70
N ILE A 105 1.76 -7.91 -11.38
CA ILE A 105 0.82 -6.97 -10.78
C ILE A 105 1.13 -5.55 -11.23
N GLN A 106 2.42 -5.19 -11.27
CA GLN A 106 2.84 -3.87 -11.74
C GLN A 106 2.43 -3.64 -13.20
N ARG A 107 2.61 -4.64 -14.07
CA ARG A 107 2.19 -4.56 -15.48
C ARG A 107 0.68 -4.39 -15.59
N GLN A 108 -0.12 -5.22 -14.91
CA GLN A 108 -1.58 -5.12 -14.96
C GLN A 108 -2.10 -3.76 -14.48
N ALA A 109 -1.51 -3.21 -13.42
CA ALA A 109 -1.87 -1.88 -12.93
C ALA A 109 -1.52 -0.77 -13.96
N ASN A 110 -0.32 -0.84 -14.55
CA ASN A 110 0.11 0.11 -15.58
C ASN A 110 -0.72 0.00 -16.86
N ASP A 111 -1.09 -1.21 -17.29
CA ASP A 111 -1.95 -1.43 -18.46
C ASP A 111 -3.32 -0.78 -18.26
N HIS A 112 -3.89 -0.88 -17.05
CA HIS A 112 -5.16 -0.24 -16.73
C HIS A 112 -5.06 1.30 -16.78
N ILE A 113 -3.99 1.87 -16.21
CA ILE A 113 -3.73 3.32 -16.25
C ILE A 113 -3.53 3.78 -17.70
N ASN A 114 -2.71 3.08 -18.48
CA ASN A 114 -2.39 3.43 -19.86
C ASN A 114 -3.64 3.42 -20.74
N LYS A 115 -4.54 2.44 -20.56
CA LYS A 115 -5.82 2.39 -21.27
C LYS A 115 -6.69 3.62 -20.97
N ILE A 116 -6.77 4.05 -19.71
CA ILE A 116 -7.53 5.26 -19.33
C ILE A 116 -6.91 6.50 -19.97
N LEU A 117 -5.58 6.63 -19.93
CA LEU A 117 -4.87 7.77 -20.53
C LEU A 117 -5.05 7.82 -22.05
N GLU A 118 -5.03 6.67 -22.74
CA GLU A 118 -5.26 6.59 -24.18
C GLU A 118 -6.68 7.05 -24.56
N ILE A 119 -7.71 6.61 -23.83
CA ILE A 119 -9.09 7.06 -24.04
C ILE A 119 -9.19 8.58 -23.90
N LEU A 120 -8.51 9.16 -22.92
CA LEU A 120 -8.50 10.61 -22.73
C LEU A 120 -7.76 11.35 -23.85
N LYS A 121 -6.70 10.77 -24.42
CA LYS A 121 -6.00 11.36 -25.59
C LYS A 121 -6.93 11.43 -26.79
N ILE A 122 -7.65 10.34 -27.05
CA ILE A 122 -8.60 10.26 -28.17
C ILE A 122 -9.74 11.28 -27.98
N ALA A 123 -10.29 11.38 -26.76
CA ALA A 123 -11.34 12.34 -26.45
C ALA A 123 -10.87 13.80 -26.64
N ASP A 124 -9.66 14.12 -26.22
CA ASP A 124 -9.06 15.45 -26.36
C ASP A 124 -8.85 15.83 -27.84
N GLN A 125 -8.33 14.90 -28.64
CA GLN A 125 -8.13 15.08 -30.07
C GLN A 125 -9.46 15.28 -30.81
N SER A 126 -10.51 14.55 -30.44
CA SER A 126 -11.85 14.69 -31.02
C SER A 126 -12.45 16.07 -30.75
N LEU A 127 -12.33 16.58 -29.51
CA LEU A 127 -12.77 17.93 -29.16
C LEU A 127 -12.03 19.01 -29.96
N ASN A 128 -10.70 18.90 -30.04
CA ASN A 128 -9.88 19.87 -30.77
C ASN A 128 -10.12 19.87 -32.29
N ASN A 129 -10.49 18.73 -32.87
CA ASN A 129 -10.80 18.64 -34.30
C ASN A 129 -12.17 19.25 -34.65
N ASN A 130 -13.17 19.11 -33.77
CA ASN A 130 -14.47 19.77 -33.94
C ASN A 130 -14.36 21.30 -33.87
N ASP A 131 -13.49 21.83 -33.01
CA ASP A 131 -13.20 23.28 -32.95
C ASP A 131 -12.48 23.77 -34.22
N LYS A 132 -11.62 22.92 -34.83
CA LYS A 132 -10.92 23.24 -36.08
C LYS A 132 -11.84 23.22 -37.30
N GLU A 133 -12.85 22.35 -37.37
CA GLU A 133 -13.83 22.37 -38.47
C GLU A 133 -14.66 23.66 -38.48
N MET A 134 -14.97 24.27 -37.33
CA MET A 134 -15.61 25.60 -37.26
C MET A 134 -14.66 26.77 -37.63
N ILE A 135 -13.34 26.57 -37.59
CA ILE A 135 -12.33 27.61 -37.90
C ILE A 135 -11.78 27.47 -39.33
N SER A 136 -12.23 26.47 -40.11
CA SER A 136 -11.73 26.19 -41.46
C SER A 136 -12.27 27.13 -42.56
N HIS A 137 -12.23 28.44 -42.32
CA HIS A 137 -12.22 29.49 -43.35
C HIS A 137 -10.98 30.39 -43.21
N GLN A 138 -9.79 29.83 -42.97
CA GLN A 138 -8.51 30.44 -43.34
C GLN A 138 -7.40 29.41 -43.13
N GLY A 139 -6.79 28.96 -44.22
CA GLY A 139 -5.74 27.95 -44.18
C GLY A 139 -4.42 28.49 -43.63
N LEU A 140 -3.61 27.60 -43.02
CA LEU A 140 -2.18 27.39 -43.27
C LEU A 140 -1.61 26.33 -42.28
N PHE A 141 -0.99 25.29 -42.86
CA PHE A 141 0.14 24.43 -42.42
C PHE A 141 0.25 23.74 -41.03
N ASN A 142 0.43 22.42 -41.12
CA ASN A 142 1.45 21.52 -40.55
C ASN A 142 2.07 21.82 -39.16
N ASP A 143 1.94 20.86 -38.23
CA ASP A 143 3.07 20.09 -37.67
C ASP A 143 2.53 18.93 -36.79
N THR A 144 2.78 17.67 -37.17
CA THR A 144 2.29 16.47 -36.45
C THR A 144 3.33 15.94 -35.44
N SER A 145 4.33 16.75 -35.07
CA SER A 145 5.50 16.26 -34.32
C SER A 145 5.57 16.70 -32.85
N GLN A 146 4.53 17.33 -32.29
CA GLN A 146 4.40 17.54 -30.84
C GLN A 146 2.98 17.26 -30.35
N MET A 147 2.62 15.97 -30.24
CA MET A 147 1.48 15.60 -29.39
C MET A 147 1.86 15.93 -27.94
N SER A 148 1.27 16.99 -27.39
CA SER A 148 1.43 17.36 -25.98
C SER A 148 1.13 16.15 -25.11
N GLU A 149 2.08 15.75 -24.27
CA GLU A 149 1.81 14.82 -23.18
C GLU A 149 0.63 15.38 -22.38
N LEU A 150 -0.47 14.61 -22.26
CA LEU A 150 -1.65 15.06 -21.53
C LEU A 150 -1.24 15.48 -20.12
N ASP A 151 -1.47 16.75 -19.77
CA ASP A 151 -1.24 17.29 -18.41
C ASP A 151 -2.32 16.75 -17.46
N VAL A 152 -2.19 15.48 -17.10
CA VAL A 152 -3.10 14.71 -16.24
C VAL A 152 -2.44 14.47 -14.89
N THR A 153 -3.21 14.68 -13.83
CA THR A 153 -2.81 14.28 -12.47
C THR A 153 -3.63 13.07 -12.03
N ILE A 154 -2.99 11.93 -11.79
CA ILE A 154 -3.65 10.75 -11.22
C ILE A 154 -3.66 10.86 -9.69
N ILE A 155 -4.84 10.68 -9.08
CA ILE A 155 -5.08 10.83 -7.65
C ILE A 155 -5.68 9.54 -7.13
N GLY A 156 -4.93 8.81 -6.31
CA GLY A 156 -5.44 7.64 -5.60
C GLY A 156 -6.30 8.04 -4.41
N PHE A 157 -7.48 7.45 -4.28
CA PHE A 157 -8.43 7.72 -3.20
C PHE A 157 -8.88 6.42 -2.55
N HIS A 158 -8.38 6.16 -1.33
CA HIS A 158 -8.68 4.92 -0.60
C HIS A 158 -9.77 5.17 0.44
N ILE A 159 -10.84 4.38 0.39
CA ILE A 159 -12.00 4.48 1.27
C ILE A 159 -12.17 3.13 1.99
N ARG A 160 -11.83 3.09 3.28
CA ARG A 160 -12.02 1.93 4.15
C ARG A 160 -13.28 2.11 5.01
N ARG A 161 -14.25 1.22 4.90
CA ARG A 161 -15.55 1.35 5.59
C ARG A 161 -15.94 0.13 6.38
N THR A 162 -15.91 -1.06 5.77
CA THR A 162 -16.59 -2.28 6.25
C THR A 162 -16.40 -2.58 7.74
N ASP A 163 -15.37 -3.33 8.12
CA ASP A 163 -15.03 -3.62 9.52
C ASP A 163 -14.58 -2.36 10.28
N TYR A 164 -14.11 -1.34 9.53
CA TYR A 164 -13.64 -0.10 10.12
C TYR A 164 -14.75 0.71 10.81
N ALA A 165 -16.01 0.56 10.40
CA ALA A 165 -17.17 1.15 11.07
C ALA A 165 -17.25 0.73 12.54
N ASN A 166 -17.10 -0.57 12.81
CA ASN A 166 -17.11 -1.10 14.16
C ASN A 166 -15.85 -0.68 14.93
N HIS A 167 -14.70 -0.69 14.26
CA HIS A 167 -13.43 -0.29 14.87
C HIS A 167 -13.47 1.17 15.36
N THR A 168 -13.90 2.11 14.51
CA THR A 168 -13.94 3.54 14.85
C THR A 168 -14.94 3.84 15.96
N LYS A 169 -16.10 3.17 15.94
CA LYS A 169 -17.11 3.29 17.00
C LYS A 169 -16.58 2.81 18.33
N ASN A 170 -15.98 1.62 18.37
CA ASN A 170 -15.52 1.00 19.61
C ASN A 170 -14.27 1.69 20.18
N MET A 171 -13.38 2.20 19.34
CA MET A 171 -12.12 2.80 19.77
C MET A 171 -12.24 4.30 20.05
N PHE A 172 -13.05 5.02 19.26
CA PHE A 172 -13.10 6.49 19.29
C PHE A 172 -14.50 7.05 19.52
N GLY A 173 -15.55 6.21 19.63
CA GLY A 173 -16.93 6.67 19.73
C GLY A 173 -17.42 7.41 18.48
N ALA A 174 -16.76 7.23 17.35
CA ALA A 174 -16.98 7.99 16.13
C ALA A 174 -17.82 7.23 15.09
N THR A 175 -18.36 7.96 14.12
CA THR A 175 -19.03 7.41 12.93
C THR A 175 -18.14 7.57 11.69
N LEU A 176 -18.42 6.81 10.64
CA LEU A 176 -17.72 6.97 9.37
C LEU A 176 -18.10 8.30 8.69
N PRO A 177 -17.17 8.91 7.93
CA PRO A 177 -17.49 10.04 7.08
C PRO A 177 -18.56 9.71 6.02
N GLU A 178 -19.44 10.68 5.75
CA GLU A 178 -20.45 10.62 4.70
C GLU A 178 -19.96 11.20 3.36
N SER A 179 -20.78 11.12 2.31
CA SER A 179 -20.45 11.59 0.97
C SER A 179 -20.02 13.06 0.91
N ALA A 180 -20.58 13.93 1.77
CA ALA A 180 -20.21 15.34 1.83
C ALA A 180 -18.71 15.56 2.12
N TYR A 181 -18.14 14.77 3.04
CA TYR A 181 -16.72 14.83 3.37
C TYR A 181 -15.85 14.44 2.16
N PHE A 182 -16.21 13.34 1.49
CA PHE A 182 -15.48 12.88 0.31
C PHE A 182 -15.61 13.85 -0.85
N ASN A 183 -16.81 14.39 -1.11
CA ASN A 183 -17.04 15.40 -2.15
C ASN A 183 -16.21 16.66 -1.91
N GLN A 184 -16.13 17.13 -0.66
CA GLN A 184 -15.28 18.26 -0.31
C GLN A 184 -13.80 17.98 -0.60
N ALA A 185 -13.31 16.78 -0.26
CA ALA A 185 -11.94 16.37 -0.55
C ALA A 185 -11.66 16.28 -2.06
N LEU A 186 -12.55 15.66 -2.83
CA LEU A 186 -12.43 15.55 -4.29
C LEU A 186 -12.47 16.92 -4.96
N GLU A 187 -13.35 17.83 -4.52
CA GLU A 187 -13.46 19.20 -5.02
C GLU A 187 -12.17 20.01 -4.83
N TYR A 188 -11.48 19.83 -3.70
CA TYR A 188 -10.17 20.46 -3.49
C TYR A 188 -9.19 20.09 -4.61
N TYR A 189 -9.13 18.82 -4.99
CA TYR A 189 -8.23 18.35 -6.06
C TYR A 189 -8.71 18.76 -7.45
N ARG A 190 -10.03 18.79 -7.70
CA ARG A 190 -10.60 19.31 -8.95
C ARG A 190 -10.22 20.77 -9.20
N LYS A 191 -10.17 21.60 -8.14
CA LYS A 191 -9.74 23.00 -8.22
C LYS A 191 -8.22 23.15 -8.39
N LYS A 192 -7.45 22.23 -7.80
CA LYS A 192 -5.98 22.29 -7.78
C LYS A 192 -5.33 21.82 -9.08
N HIS A 193 -5.92 20.82 -9.74
CA HIS A 193 -5.33 20.18 -10.92
C HIS A 193 -6.23 20.39 -12.13
N LYS A 194 -5.63 20.71 -13.28
CA LYS A 194 -6.39 20.98 -14.52
C LYS A 194 -7.18 19.77 -14.99
N ARG A 195 -6.60 18.58 -14.92
CA ARG A 195 -7.21 17.31 -15.36
C ARG A 195 -6.94 16.21 -14.32
N PRO A 196 -7.65 16.20 -13.18
CA PRO A 196 -7.49 15.15 -12.18
C PRO A 196 -8.26 13.90 -12.59
N ILE A 197 -7.59 12.74 -12.52
CA ILE A 197 -8.21 11.42 -12.63
C ILE A 197 -8.18 10.77 -11.26
N PHE A 198 -9.35 10.38 -10.75
CA PHE A 198 -9.45 9.71 -9.46
C PHE A 198 -9.47 8.20 -9.64
N ILE A 199 -8.53 7.50 -9.00
CA ILE A 199 -8.54 6.04 -8.88
C ILE A 199 -9.04 5.72 -7.47
N VAL A 200 -10.28 5.24 -7.37
CA VAL A 200 -10.91 4.95 -6.08
C VAL A 200 -10.74 3.47 -5.74
N ALA A 201 -10.14 3.19 -4.59
CA ALA A 201 -10.02 1.86 -4.02
C ALA A 201 -10.85 1.78 -2.75
N SER A 202 -11.76 0.81 -2.64
CA SER A 202 -12.59 0.65 -1.45
C SER A 202 -12.90 -0.81 -1.17
N ASP A 203 -13.07 -1.12 0.10
CA ASP A 203 -13.65 -2.37 0.59
C ASP A 203 -15.19 -2.36 0.56
N ASP A 204 -15.82 -1.23 0.22
CA ASP A 204 -17.26 -1.04 0.10
C ASP A 204 -17.57 -0.40 -1.27
N TYR A 205 -17.51 -1.22 -2.31
CA TYR A 205 -17.68 -0.79 -3.70
C TYR A 205 -19.07 -0.18 -3.97
N ASP A 206 -20.12 -0.75 -3.41
CA ASP A 206 -21.50 -0.31 -3.65
C ASP A 206 -21.74 1.09 -3.07
N TYR A 207 -21.21 1.37 -1.88
CA TYR A 207 -21.27 2.72 -1.32
C TYR A 207 -20.57 3.72 -2.23
N VAL A 208 -19.34 3.44 -2.65
CA VAL A 208 -18.57 4.34 -3.53
C VAL A 208 -19.32 4.57 -4.83
N LYS A 209 -19.78 3.52 -5.50
CA LYS A 209 -20.48 3.61 -6.79
C LYS A 209 -21.78 4.41 -6.73
N THR A 210 -22.46 4.41 -5.59
CA THR A 210 -23.76 5.08 -5.43
C THR A 210 -23.66 6.49 -4.86
N LYS A 211 -22.57 6.83 -4.17
CA LYS A 211 -22.44 8.07 -3.40
C LYS A 211 -21.33 9.00 -3.88
N LEU A 212 -20.41 8.54 -4.73
CA LEU A 212 -19.28 9.29 -5.29
C LEU A 212 -19.27 9.22 -6.81
#